data_AF-A0A939YSQ1-F1
#
_entry.id   AF-A0A939YSQ1-F1
#
_cell.length_a   1.000
_cell.length_b   1.000
_cell.length_c   1.000
_cell.angle_alpha   90.00
_cell.angle_beta   90.00
_cell.angle_gamma   90.00
#
_symmetry.space_group_name_H-M   'P 1'
#
loop_
_entity.id
_entity.type
_entity.pdbx_description
1 polymer ?
#
loop_
_entity_poly.entity_id
_entity_poly.type
_entity_poly.pdbx_seq_one_letter_code
_entity_poly.pdbx_strand_id
1 'polypeptide(L)' 'DFIVMAHISGKMRMNFIRILPGDRVRMELSPYDLSKGRITWRDK' A
#
# COMPACT_ATOMS: atom_id res chain seq x y z
N ASP A 1 0.49 13.99 -11.26
CA ASP A 1 0.18 12.75 -10.54
C ASP A 1 1.44 12.15 -9.95
N PHE A 2 1.43 11.76 -8.67
CA PHE A 2 2.55 11.05 -8.04
C PHE A 2 2.33 9.54 -8.20
N ILE A 3 3.23 8.88 -8.93
CA ILE A 3 3.20 7.42 -9.13
C ILE A 3 4.20 6.80 -8.15
N VAL A 4 3.70 6.01 -7.20
CA VAL A 4 4.50 5.39 -6.15
C VAL A 4 4.44 3.87 -6.31
N MET A 5 5.60 3.21 -6.31
CA MET A 5 5.67 1.76 -6.28
C MET A 5 5.55 1.30 -4.83
N ALA A 6 4.47 0.58 -4.51
CA ALA A 6 4.21 0.12 -3.16
C ALA A 6 4.04 -1.39 -3.08
N HIS A 7 4.58 -1.98 -2.02
CA HIS A 7 4.44 -3.41 -1.73
C HIS A 7 3.41 -3.63 -0.62
N ILE A 8 2.66 -4.72 -0.75
CA ILE A 8 1.67 -5.15 0.25
C ILE A 8 2.40 -5.67 1.49
N SER A 9 1.94 -5.30 2.68
CA SER A 9 2.46 -5.88 3.92
C SER A 9 2.20 -7.39 4.03
N GLY A 10 3.11 -8.12 4.68
CA GLY A 10 2.95 -9.57 4.88
C GLY A 10 1.63 -9.94 5.58
N LYS A 11 1.17 -9.09 6.50
CA LYS A 11 -0.11 -9.27 7.21
C LYS A 11 -1.30 -9.24 6.26
N MET A 12 -1.33 -8.32 5.28
CA MET A 12 -2.39 -8.28 4.27
C MET A 12 -2.40 -9.53 3.38
N ARG A 13 -1.20 -10.06 3.03
CA ARG A 13 -1.09 -11.33 2.30
C ARG A 13 -1.64 -12.50 3.10
N MET A 14 -1.33 -12.59 4.40
CA MET A 14 -1.85 -13.63 5.29
C MET A 14 -3.37 -13.55 5.48
N ASN A 15 -3.92 -12.33 5.53
CA ASN A 15 -5.36 -12.08 5.62
C ASN A 15 -6.10 -12.14 4.27
N PHE A 16 -5.43 -12.58 3.18
CA PHE A 16 -6.01 -12.67 1.83
C PHE A 16 -6.66 -11.38 1.31
N ILE A 17 -6.16 -10.22 1.75
CA ILE A 17 -6.67 -8.92 1.33
C ILE A 17 -6.13 -8.63 -0.08
N ARG A 18 -7.02 -8.68 -1.08
CA ARG A 18 -6.71 -8.30 -2.47
C ARG A 18 -6.93 -6.82 -2.66
N ILE A 19 -6.04 -6.16 -3.39
CA ILE A 19 -6.18 -4.76 -3.78
C ILE A 19 -6.74 -4.73 -5.19
N LEU A 20 -7.88 -4.08 -5.36
CA LEU A 20 -8.48 -3.83 -6.66
C LEU A 20 -8.26 -2.35 -7.04
N PRO A 21 -8.15 -2.05 -8.34
CA PRO A 21 -8.08 -0.66 -8.79
C PRO A 21 -9.36 0.08 -8.35
N GLY A 22 -9.20 1.20 -7.64
CA GLY A 22 -10.29 1.97 -7.04
C GLY A 22 -10.40 1.86 -5.51
N ASP A 23 -9.69 0.93 -4.89
CA ASP A 23 -9.64 0.81 -3.43
C ASP A 23 -8.85 1.94 -2.77
N ARG A 24 -9.38 2.45 -1.65
CA ARG A 24 -8.66 3.38 -0.79
C ARG A 24 -7.76 2.60 0.16
N VAL A 25 -6.46 2.85 0.06
CA VAL A 25 -5.44 2.18 0.89
C VAL A 25 -4.63 3.20 1.66
N ARG A 26 -4.27 2.85 2.89
CA ARG A 26 -3.27 3.60 3.67
C ARG A 26 -1.90 3.04 3.38
N MET A 27 -0.99 3.92 2.99
CA MET A 27 0.40 3.62 2.71
C MET A 27 1.32 4.41 3.64
N GLU A 28 2.39 3.77 4.08
CA GLU A 28 3.52 4.40 4.74
C GLU A 28 4.62 4.65 3.70
N LEU A 29 5.13 5.87 3.67
CA LEU A 29 6.22 6.28 2.79
C LEU A 29 7.54 6.24 3.55
N SER A 30 8.62 5.92 2.84
CA SER A 30 9.96 6.10 3.40
C SER A 30 10.28 7.59 3.46
N PRO A 31 10.86 8.10 4.56
CA PRO A 31 11.24 9.52 4.67
C PRO A 31 12.36 9.91 3.69
N TYR A 32 13.04 8.93 3.10
CA TYR A 32 14.16 9.14 2.17
C TYR A 32 13.73 9.10 0.69
N ASP A 33 12.71 8.31 0.37
CA ASP A 33 12.26 8.08 -1.00
C ASP A 33 10.73 8.11 -1.04
N LEU A 34 10.17 9.20 -1.57
CA LEU A 34 8.73 9.37 -1.78
C LEU A 34 8.17 8.48 -2.90
N SER A 35 9.05 7.86 -3.69
CA SER A 35 8.70 6.96 -4.80
C SER A 35 8.41 5.53 -4.37
N LYS A 36 8.72 5.15 -3.12
CA LYS A 36 8.53 3.80 -2.57
C LYS A 36 7.65 3.84 -1.33
N GLY A 37 6.64 2.97 -1.31
CA GLY A 37 5.69 2.88 -0.21
C GLY A 37 5.44 1.45 0.27
N ARG A 38 4.84 1.33 1.46
CA ARG A 38 4.32 0.07 1.99
C ARG A 38 2.84 0.22 2.31
N ILE A 39 2.02 -0.69 1.79
CA ILE A 39 0.57 -0.69 2.04
C ILE A 39 0.30 -1.48 3.32
N THR A 40 -0.23 -0.79 4.33
CA THR A 40 -0.47 -1.36 5.66
C THR A 40 -1.94 -1.69 5.89
N TRP A 41 -2.85 -0.88 5.35
CA TRP A 41 -4.29 -1.02 5.58
C TRP A 41 -5.12 -0.70 4.35
N ARG A 42 -6.26 -1.39 4.22
CA ARG A 42 -7.31 -1.08 3.24
C ARG A 42 -8.50 -0.53 4.01
N ASP A 43 -8.90 0.69 3.70
CA ASP A 43 -10.12 1.26 4.26
C ASP A 43 -11.33 0.67 3.53
N LYS A 44 -12.48 0.60 4.19
CA LYS A 44 -13.69 -0.02 3.63
C LYS A 44 -14.48 0.97 2.77
#